data_AF-A0A4Y4-F1
#
_entry.id   AF-A0A4Y4-F1
#
_cell.length_a   1.000
_cell.length_b   1.000
_cell.length_c   1.000
_cell.angle_alpha   90.00
_cell.angle_beta   90.00
_cell.angle_gamma   90.00
#
_symmetry.space_group_name_H-M   'P 1'
#
loop_
_entity.id
_entity.type
_entity.pdbx_description
1 polymer ?
#
loop_
_entity_poly.entity_id
_entity_poly.type
_entity_poly.pdbx_seq_one_letter_code
_entity_poly.pdbx_strand_id
1 'polypeptide(L)' 'NPFHMWSIFFLYGSAVLFAMHGATILATSRYGADREIDQITDRGTAAERGAL' A
#
# COMPACT_ATOMS: atom_id res chain seq x y z
N ASN A 1 -23.49 -19.24 -1.29
CA ASN A 1 -22.57 -19.63 -0.19
C ASN A 1 -21.94 -18.36 0.37
N PRO A 2 -22.16 -18.01 1.65
CA PRO A 2 -21.64 -16.76 2.23
C PRO A 2 -20.12 -16.66 2.20
N PHE A 3 -19.38 -17.78 2.35
CA PHE A 3 -17.91 -17.78 2.23
C PHE A 3 -17.42 -17.49 0.81
N HIS A 4 -18.19 -17.87 -0.21
CA HIS A 4 -17.87 -17.52 -1.59
C HIS A 4 -17.99 -16.00 -1.82
N MET A 5 -18.99 -15.35 -1.22
CA MET A 5 -19.12 -13.88 -1.28
C MET A 5 -17.95 -13.19 -0.56
N TRP A 6 -17.56 -13.67 0.61
CA TRP A 6 -16.36 -13.18 1.30
C TRP A 6 -15.09 -13.39 0.47
N SER A 7 -14.94 -14.55 -0.20
CA SER A 7 -13.81 -14.82 -1.08
C SER A 7 -13.73 -13.84 -2.25
N ILE A 8 -14.85 -13.50 -2.88
CA ILE A 8 -14.88 -12.48 -3.95
C ILE A 8 -14.54 -11.10 -3.39
N PHE A 9 -15.09 -10.73 -2.24
CA PHE A 9 -14.78 -9.46 -1.57
C PHE A 9 -13.27 -9.34 -1.31
N PHE A 10 -12.63 -10.37 -0.76
CA PHE A 10 -11.19 -10.34 -0.52
C PHE A 10 -10.38 -10.40 -1.81
N LEU A 11 -10.83 -11.09 -2.85
CA LEU A 11 -10.15 -11.12 -4.15
C LEU A 11 -10.06 -9.72 -4.77
N TYR A 12 -11.21 -9.05 -4.90
CA TYR A 12 -11.24 -7.68 -5.44
C TYR A 12 -10.59 -6.68 -4.49
N GLY A 13 -10.83 -6.81 -3.18
CA GLY A 13 -10.21 -5.96 -2.16
C GLY A 13 -8.68 -6.03 -2.20
N SER A 14 -8.10 -7.23 -2.34
CA SER A 14 -6.65 -7.41 -2.45
C SER A 14 -6.08 -6.75 -3.70
N ALA A 15 -6.73 -6.95 -4.86
CA ALA A 15 -6.29 -6.33 -6.10
C ALA A 15 -6.33 -4.80 -6.04
N VAL A 16 -7.40 -4.23 -5.47
CA VAL A 16 -7.56 -2.78 -5.30
C VAL A 16 -6.52 -2.23 -4.32
N LEU A 17 -6.35 -2.85 -3.15
CA LEU A 17 -5.37 -2.42 -2.16
C LEU A 17 -3.94 -2.51 -2.69
N PHE A 18 -3.59 -3.57 -3.41
CA PHE A 18 -2.24 -3.74 -3.94
C PHE A 18 -1.95 -2.75 -5.07
N ALA A 19 -2.94 -2.46 -5.92
CA ALA A 19 -2.83 -1.42 -6.93
C ALA A 19 -2.62 -0.04 -6.30
N MET A 20 -3.39 0.32 -5.27
CA MET A 20 -3.21 1.58 -4.54
C MET A 20 -1.85 1.65 -3.85
N HIS A 21 -1.50 0.63 -3.06
CA HIS A 21 -0.26 0.60 -2.31
C HIS A 21 0.97 0.63 -3.24
N GLY A 22 1.03 -0.24 -4.24
CA GLY A 22 2.14 -0.28 -5.19
C GLY A 22 2.29 1.02 -5.98
N ALA A 23 1.18 1.62 -6.43
CA ALA A 23 1.22 2.92 -7.08
C ALA A 23 1.72 4.03 -6.15
N THR A 24 1.29 4.05 -4.89
CA THR A 24 1.75 5.01 -3.88
C THR A 24 3.26 4.88 -3.62
N ILE A 25 3.77 3.67 -3.43
CA ILE A 25 5.20 3.42 -3.23
C ILE A 25 6.01 3.89 -4.45
N LEU A 26 5.57 3.57 -5.67
CA LEU A 26 6.25 4.03 -6.88
C LEU A 26 6.19 5.56 -7.05
N ALA A 27 5.05 6.19 -6.73
CA ALA A 27 4.89 7.64 -6.80
C ALA A 27 5.79 8.40 -5.82
N THR A 28 6.09 7.83 -4.65
CA THR A 28 6.98 8.41 -3.64
C THR A 28 8.37 7.78 -3.61
N SER A 29 8.70 6.88 -4.54
CA SER A 29 9.99 6.18 -4.63
C SER A 29 11.19 7.13 -4.74
N ARG A 30 11.02 8.31 -5.36
CA ARG A 30 12.05 9.38 -5.38
C ARG A 30 12.46 9.90 -4.00
N TYR A 31 11.68 9.59 -2.96
CA TYR A 31 11.96 9.90 -1.56
C TYR A 31 12.42 8.67 -0.76
N GLY A 32 12.64 7.52 -1.40
CA GLY A 32 13.06 6.27 -0.76
C GLY A 32 11.93 5.45 -0.15
N ALA A 33 10.70 5.56 -0.67
CA ALA A 33 9.53 4.84 -0.16
C ALA A 33 9.65 3.30 -0.23
N ASP A 34 10.46 2.78 -1.16
CA ASP A 34 10.78 1.36 -1.29
C ASP A 34 11.57 0.80 -0.09
N ARG A 35 12.20 1.68 0.71
CA ARG A 35 12.86 1.32 1.97
C ARG A 35 11.87 1.34 3.13
N GLU A 36 10.83 0.52 3.03
CA GLU A 36 9.68 0.57 3.94
C GLU A 36 10.09 0.32 5.40
N ILE A 37 11.07 -0.55 5.67
CA ILE A 37 11.57 -0.81 7.03
C ILE A 37 12.11 0.48 7.67
N ASP A 38 12.92 1.24 6.94
CA ASP A 38 13.50 2.49 7.43
C ASP A 38 12.40 3.53 7.64
N GLN A 39 11.43 3.63 6.73
CA GLN A 39 10.30 4.56 6.86
C GLN A 39 9.34 4.21 8.01
N ILE A 40 9.25 2.92 8.37
CA ILE A 40 8.44 2.44 9.50
C ILE A 40 9.13 2.77 10.83
N THR A 41 10.45 2.58 10.92
CA THR A 41 11.21 2.83 12.15
C THR A 41 11.53 4.30 12.37
N ASP A 42 11.84 5.04 11.31
CA ASP A 42 12.11 6.48 11.30
C ASP A 42 11.36 7.16 10.14
N ARG A 43 10.25 7.82 10.48
CA ARG A 43 9.30 8.32 9.48
C ARG A 43 9.89 9.46 8.67
N GLY A 44 10.11 9.22 7.38
CA GLY A 44 10.60 10.22 6.43
C GLY A 44 9.50 10.85 5.56
N THR A 45 9.92 11.80 4.71
CA THR A 45 8.99 12.53 3.81
C THR A 45 8.26 11.62 2.81
N ALA A 46 8.80 10.44 2.50
CA ALA A 46 8.13 9.45 1.66
C ALA A 46 6.83 8.96 2.30
N ALA A 47 6.89 8.52 3.57
CA ALA A 47 5.75 8.06 4.33
C ALA A 47 4.76 9.19 4.66
N GLU A 48 5.26 10.40 4.96
CA GLU A 48 4.41 11.57 5.19
C GLU A 48 3.58 11.91 3.96
N ARG A 49 4.20 11.97 2.77
CA ARG A 49 3.50 12.27 1.51
C ARG A 49 2.59 11.14 1.05
N GLY A 50 2.92 9.88 1.38
CA GLY A 50 2.05 8.74 1.06
C GLY A 50 0.75 8.69 1.90
N ALA A 51 0.70 9.44 3.01
CA ALA A 51 -0.44 9.46 3.92
C ALA A 51 -1.36 10.69 3.75
N LEU A 52 -0.92 11.74 3.05
CA LEU A 52 -1.65 12.99 2.81
C LEU A 52 -2.46 12.91 1.51
#